data_AF-A0A133UPP6-F1
#
_entry.id   AF-A0A133UPP6-F1
#
_cell.length_a   1.000
_cell.length_b   1.000
_cell.length_c   1.000
_cell.angle_alpha   90.00
_cell.angle_beta   90.00
_cell.angle_gamma   90.00
#
_symmetry.space_group_name_H-M   'P 1'
#
loop_
_entity.id
_entity.type
_entity.pdbx_description
1 polymer ?
#
loop_
_entity_poly.entity_id
_entity_poly.type
_entity_poly.pdbx_seq_one_letter_code
_entity_poly.pdbx_strand_id
1 'polypeptide(L)'
;MRKILLLWDIKSKGSKATLFYRELRGYDYKTKSGKCHTNGILDELPEDVWDFVSRSALLVDKKYSHKVEKVFKKYDSNLKWKKFVVTDEE
;
A
#
# COMPACT_ATOMS: atom_id res chain seq x y z
N MET A 1 -16.63 -6.34 10.51
CA MET A 1 -15.19 -6.16 10.90
C MET A 1 -14.79 -4.72 10.59
N ARG A 2 -14.03 -4.02 11.43
CA ARG A 2 -13.64 -2.61 11.11
C ARG A 2 -12.50 -2.58 10.09
N LYS A 3 -12.78 -2.10 8.90
CA LYS A 3 -11.79 -1.90 7.84
C LYS A 3 -11.40 -0.42 7.73
N ILE A 4 -10.22 -0.18 7.19
CA ILE A 4 -9.68 1.15 6.91
C ILE A 4 -9.53 1.27 5.41
N LEU A 5 -10.12 2.30 4.83
CA LEU A 5 -9.91 2.68 3.45
C LEU A 5 -8.81 3.74 3.40
N LEU A 6 -7.73 3.43 2.70
CA LEU A 6 -6.66 4.35 2.35
C LEU A 6 -6.86 4.78 0.91
N LEU A 7 -7.00 6.09 0.69
CA LEU A 7 -7.04 6.71 -0.63
C LEU A 7 -5.80 7.55 -0.81
N TRP A 8 -5.14 7.45 -1.96
CA TRP A 8 -3.99 8.29 -2.25
C TRP A 8 -3.97 8.81 -3.68
N ASP A 9 -3.15 9.82 -3.88
CA ASP A 9 -2.75 10.32 -5.18
C ASP A 9 -1.26 10.66 -5.14
N ILE A 10 -0.53 10.17 -6.14
CA ILE A 10 0.90 10.39 -6.27
C ILE A 10 1.13 11.57 -7.18
N LYS A 11 1.64 12.65 -6.60
CA LYS A 11 1.98 13.87 -7.34
C LYS A 11 3.26 13.75 -8.15
N SER A 12 4.10 12.77 -7.83
CA SER A 12 5.43 12.59 -8.43
C SER A 12 5.39 11.60 -9.59
N LYS A 13 5.90 12.01 -10.76
CA LYS A 13 6.30 11.07 -11.81
C LYS A 13 7.73 10.58 -11.53
N GLY A 14 8.05 9.35 -11.93
CA GLY A 14 9.42 8.80 -11.89
C GLY A 14 9.74 7.91 -10.69
N SER A 15 10.99 8.01 -10.20
CA SER A 15 11.57 7.05 -9.24
C SER A 15 10.85 6.97 -7.90
N LYS A 16 10.33 8.09 -7.37
CA LYS A 16 9.67 8.10 -6.05
C LYS A 16 8.32 7.36 -6.05
N ALA A 17 7.53 7.50 -7.10
CA ALA A 17 6.30 6.73 -7.28
C ALA A 17 6.61 5.23 -7.35
N THR A 18 7.64 4.88 -8.11
CA THR A 18 8.11 3.49 -8.25
C THR A 18 8.55 2.92 -6.90
N LEU A 19 9.29 3.71 -6.10
CA LEU A 19 9.72 3.32 -4.76
C LEU A 19 8.53 3.14 -3.80
N PHE A 20 7.54 4.03 -3.83
CA PHE A 20 6.32 3.86 -3.04
C PHE A 20 5.62 2.54 -3.38
N TYR A 21 5.34 2.29 -4.67
CA TYR A 21 4.66 1.06 -5.07
C TYR A 21 5.49 -0.19 -4.74
N ARG A 22 6.81 -0.10 -4.84
CA ARG A 22 7.73 -1.18 -4.43
C ARG A 22 7.63 -1.47 -2.92
N GLU A 23 7.62 -0.44 -2.07
CA GLU A 23 7.47 -0.65 -0.63
C GLU A 23 6.04 -1.07 -0.24
N LEU A 24 5.05 -0.75 -1.07
CA LEU A 24 3.67 -1.15 -0.84
C LEU A 24 3.41 -2.62 -1.21
N ARG A 25 3.68 -3.03 -2.45
CA ARG A 25 3.29 -4.36 -2.99
C ARG A 25 4.46 -5.18 -3.55
N GLY A 26 5.68 -4.75 -3.26
CA GLY A 26 6.88 -5.37 -3.81
C GLY A 26 7.06 -5.10 -5.30
N TYR A 27 8.00 -5.82 -5.90
CA TYR A 27 8.22 -5.82 -7.35
C TYR A 27 8.70 -7.19 -7.78
N ASP A 28 8.15 -7.66 -8.90
CA ASP A 28 8.59 -8.88 -9.56
C ASP A 28 9.32 -8.48 -10.85
N TYR A 29 10.63 -8.27 -10.76
CA TYR A 29 11.46 -8.21 -11.96
C TYR A 29 12.64 -9.17 -11.82
N LYS A 30 12.78 -10.05 -12.81
CA LYS A 30 13.98 -10.87 -12.97
C LYS A 30 15.15 -9.96 -13.28
N THR A 31 16.03 -9.75 -12.30
CA THR A 31 17.36 -9.21 -12.56
C THR A 31 18.14 -10.23 -13.42
N LYS A 32 19.08 -9.75 -14.25
CA LYS A 32 19.99 -10.61 -15.03
C LYS A 32 20.78 -11.61 -14.16
N SER A 33 20.82 -11.39 -12.84
CA SER A 33 21.52 -12.16 -11.81
C SER A 33 20.64 -13.17 -11.05
N GLY A 34 19.36 -13.31 -11.39
CA GLY A 34 18.53 -14.45 -10.96
C GLY A 34 17.83 -14.37 -9.59
N LYS A 35 18.00 -13.30 -8.79
CA LYS A 35 17.25 -13.02 -7.54
C LYS A 35 17.20 -11.49 -7.30
N CYS A 36 16.27 -10.87 -6.59
CA CYS A 36 15.31 -11.33 -5.58
C CYS A 36 14.11 -10.37 -5.55
N HIS A 37 12.91 -10.93 -5.38
CA HIS A 37 11.69 -10.23 -5.01
C HIS A 37 11.98 -9.37 -3.76
N THR A 38 11.74 -8.05 -3.81
CA THR A 38 11.67 -7.27 -2.56
C THR A 38 10.21 -7.29 -2.16
N ASN A 39 9.87 -8.01 -1.09
CA ASN A 39 8.52 -7.97 -0.53
C ASN A 39 8.18 -6.53 -0.14
N GLY A 40 7.03 -6.05 -0.57
CA GLY A 40 6.38 -4.87 -0.02
C GLY A 40 5.60 -5.24 1.24
N ILE A 41 5.07 -4.21 1.92
CA ILE A 41 4.34 -4.41 3.15
C ILE A 41 3.08 -5.27 2.98
N LEU A 42 2.43 -5.22 1.81
CA LEU A 42 1.24 -6.03 1.52
C LEU A 42 1.59 -7.51 1.32
N ASP A 43 2.78 -7.82 0.80
CA ASP A 43 3.24 -9.21 0.62
C ASP A 43 3.56 -9.89 1.96
N GLU A 44 3.78 -9.11 3.02
CA GLU A 44 3.97 -9.60 4.39
C GLU A 44 2.64 -9.77 5.16
N LEU A 45 1.53 -9.29 4.60
CA LEU A 45 0.21 -9.38 5.22
C LEU A 45 -0.56 -10.58 4.65
N PRO A 46 -1.42 -11.22 5.46
CA PRO A 46 -2.36 -12.21 4.94
C PRO A 46 -3.21 -11.64 3.77
N GLU A 47 -3.47 -12.44 2.75
CA GLU A 47 -4.19 -11.98 1.54
C GLU A 47 -5.65 -11.60 1.83
N ASP A 48 -6.25 -12.12 2.91
CA ASP A 48 -7.63 -11.88 3.30
C ASP A 48 -7.83 -10.56 4.08
N VAL A 49 -6.73 -9.93 4.53
CA VAL A 49 -6.79 -8.74 5.39
C VAL A 49 -6.64 -7.42 4.64
N TRP A 50 -6.44 -7.47 3.32
CA TRP A 50 -6.36 -6.28 2.47
C TRP A 50 -6.96 -6.53 1.09
N ASP A 51 -7.44 -5.47 0.44
CA ASP A 51 -8.00 -5.54 -0.90
C ASP A 51 -7.82 -4.22 -1.65
N PHE A 52 -7.39 -4.29 -2.91
CA PHE A 52 -7.31 -3.11 -3.77
C PHE A 52 -8.67 -2.81 -4.39
N VAL A 53 -9.38 -1.85 -3.81
CA VAL A 53 -10.64 -1.32 -4.38
C VAL A 53 -10.37 -0.58 -5.69
N SER A 54 -9.19 0.04 -5.83
CA SER A 54 -8.73 0.64 -7.08
C SER A 54 -7.20 0.79 -7.12
N ARG A 55 -6.67 1.32 -8.23
CA ARG A 55 -5.22 1.62 -8.36
C ARG A 55 -4.67 2.56 -7.29
N SER A 56 -5.53 3.37 -6.67
CA SER A 56 -5.14 4.31 -5.61
C SER A 56 -6.05 4.22 -4.38
N ALA A 57 -6.68 3.06 -4.18
CA ALA A 57 -7.56 2.78 -3.06
C ALA A 57 -7.28 1.39 -2.50
N LEU A 58 -6.97 1.31 -1.22
CA LEU A 58 -6.66 0.07 -0.51
C LEU A 58 -7.56 -0.02 0.71
N LEU A 59 -8.30 -1.11 0.79
CA LEU A 59 -8.99 -1.53 1.99
C LEU A 59 -8.04 -2.40 2.80
N VAL A 60 -7.94 -2.17 4.10
CA VAL A 60 -7.11 -3.00 4.99
C VAL A 60 -7.77 -3.13 6.35
N ASP A 61 -7.66 -4.30 6.96
CA ASP A 61 -8.12 -4.50 8.31
C ASP A 61 -7.45 -3.54 9.27
N LYS A 62 -8.23 -2.98 10.20
CA LYS A 62 -7.74 -2.00 11.19
C LYS A 62 -6.55 -2.51 11.99
N LYS A 63 -6.46 -3.83 12.23
CA LYS A 63 -5.33 -4.46 12.93
C LYS A 63 -4.00 -4.24 12.20
N TYR A 64 -4.01 -4.21 10.87
CA TYR A 64 -2.82 -4.10 10.03
C TYR A 64 -2.62 -2.71 9.42
N SER A 65 -3.62 -1.84 9.48
CA SER A 65 -3.54 -0.49 8.90
C SER A 65 -2.33 0.30 9.36
N HIS A 66 -1.92 0.15 10.62
CA HIS A 66 -0.75 0.86 11.18
C HIS A 66 0.56 0.53 10.45
N LYS A 67 0.72 -0.70 9.93
CA LYS A 67 1.90 -1.11 9.16
C LYS A 67 1.91 -0.42 7.81
N VAL A 68 0.78 -0.44 7.12
CA VAL A 68 0.61 0.20 5.81
C VAL A 68 0.77 1.71 5.92
N GLU A 69 0.18 2.34 6.94
CA GLU A 69 0.28 3.78 7.21
C GLU A 69 1.73 4.26 7.39
N LYS A 70 2.65 3.42 7.89
CA LYS A 70 4.07 3.79 7.98
C LYS A 70 4.68 4.03 6.60
N VAL A 71 4.33 3.22 5.60
CA VAL A 71 4.77 3.42 4.22
C VAL A 71 4.21 4.73 3.69
N PHE A 72 2.91 5.00 3.87
CA PHE A 72 2.30 6.24 3.39
C PHE A 72 2.93 7.48 4.02
N LYS A 73 3.16 7.47 5.34
CA LYS A 73 3.84 8.57 6.06
C LYS A 73 5.27 8.81 5.58
N LYS A 74 5.99 7.76 5.19
CA LYS A 74 7.35 7.91 4.63
C LYS A 74 7.33 8.70 3.31
N TYR A 75 6.25 8.60 2.54
CA TYR A 75 6.11 9.26 1.24
C TYR A 75 5.20 10.49 1.27
N ASP A 76 4.82 11.00 2.45
CA ASP A 76 3.87 12.11 2.64
C ASP A 76 4.25 13.38 1.84
N SER A 77 5.55 13.63 1.70
CA SER A 77 6.08 14.74 0.88
C SER A 77 5.77 14.62 -0.62
N ASN A 78 5.46 13.43 -1.12
CA ASN A 78 5.24 13.13 -2.55
C ASN A 78 3.84 12.58 -2.84
N LEU A 79 3.04 12.32 -1.80
CA LEU A 79 1.78 11.60 -1.89
C LEU A 79 0.73 12.34 -1.06
N LYS A 80 -0.41 12.66 -1.67
CA LYS A 80 -1.59 13.12 -0.94
C LYS A 80 -2.41 11.90 -0.58
N TRP A 81 -2.70 11.67 0.69
CA TRP A 81 -3.57 10.57 1.09
C TRP A 81 -4.55 10.95 2.18
N LYS A 82 -5.61 10.15 2.26
CA LYS A 82 -6.62 10.22 3.30
C LYS A 82 -6.94 8.81 3.79
N LYS A 83 -7.35 8.76 5.05
CA LYS A 83 -7.75 7.55 5.76
C LYS A 83 -9.22 7.69 6.15
N PHE A 84 -9.99 6.65 5.90
CA PHE A 84 -11.40 6.55 6.29
C PHE A 84 -11.62 5.26 7.07
N VAL A 85 -12.46 5.33 8.10
CA VAL A 85 -12.93 4.12 8.80
C VAL A 85 -14.18 3.66 8.06
N VAL A 86 -14.16 2.41 7.59
CA VAL A 86 -15.31 1.80 6.93
C VAL A 86 -16.12 1.05 8.00
N THR A 87 -17.38 1.40 8.08
CA THR A 87 -18.40 0.71 8.87
C THR A 87 -19.40 0.11 7.90
N ASP A 88 -19.75 -1.16 8.09
CA ASP A 88 -20.93 -1.72 7.43
C ASP A 88 -22.14 -0.99 8.01
N GLU A 89 -22.93 -0.33 7.16
CA GLU A 89 -24.28 0.07 7.53
C GLU A 89 -25.12 -1.21 7.51
N GLU A 90 -25.69 -1.58 8.67
CA GLU A 90 -26.64 -2.68 8.82
C GLU A 90 -27.91 -2.45 7.99
#